data_AF-A0A433BJI5-F1
#
_entry.id   AF-A0A433BJI5-F1
#
_cell.length_a   1.000
_cell.length_b   1.000
_cell.length_c   1.000
_cell.angle_alpha   90.00
_cell.angle_beta   90.00
_cell.angle_gamma   90.00
#
_symmetry.space_group_name_H-M   'P 1'
#
loop_
_entity.id
_entity.type
_entity.pdbx_description
1 polymer ?
#
loop_
_entity_poly.entity_id
_entity_poly.type
_entity_poly.pdbx_seq_one_letter_code
_entity_poly.pdbx_strand_id
1 'polypeptide(L)'
;AFAERHNFGRRIRDRLHRRLDRRLGMPLLDTDITASAAHAGDRPLLLIHDPDDPDSPYSSSTEIAAAWPHARLETTKGLGRLAHYRILRHRPAITAGVDFIGTP
;
A
#
# COMPACT_ATOMS: atom_id res chain seq x y z
N ALA A 1 -1.92 13.76 3.52
CA ALA A 1 -2.59 13.56 2.21
C ALA A 1 -4.13 13.70 2.23
N PHE A 2 -4.93 12.77 2.80
CA PHE A 2 -6.42 12.84 2.73
C PHE A 2 -7.02 14.00 3.53
N ALA A 3 -6.69 14.08 4.83
CA ALA A 3 -7.24 15.12 5.71
C ALA A 3 -6.89 16.54 5.24
N GLU A 4 -5.70 16.73 4.68
CA GLU A 4 -5.25 18.00 4.10
C GLU A 4 -6.04 18.36 2.84
N ARG A 5 -6.25 17.41 1.92
CA ARG A 5 -7.08 17.61 0.72
C ARG A 5 -8.52 18.01 1.05
N HIS A 6 -9.02 17.63 2.21
CA HIS A 6 -10.36 17.97 2.68
C HIS A 6 -10.40 19.12 3.71
N ASN A 7 -9.27 19.84 3.92
CA ASN A 7 -9.17 20.95 4.87
C ASN A 7 -9.62 20.60 6.30
N PHE A 8 -9.37 19.37 6.73
CA PHE A 8 -9.71 18.94 8.08
C PHE A 8 -8.75 19.54 9.09
N GLY A 9 -9.24 20.53 9.85
CA GLY A 9 -8.52 21.05 11.01
C GLY A 9 -8.27 19.97 12.07
N ARG A 10 -7.31 20.23 12.98
CA ARG A 10 -6.85 19.28 14.02
C ARG A 10 -7.98 18.53 14.72
N ARG A 11 -9.02 19.25 15.14
CA ARG A 11 -10.20 18.67 15.83
C ARG A 11 -10.94 17.63 14.99
N ILE A 12 -11.10 17.86 13.69
CA ILE A 12 -11.79 16.93 12.78
C ILE A 12 -10.92 15.69 12.57
N ARG A 13 -9.61 15.88 12.33
CA ARG A 13 -8.65 14.79 12.18
C ARG A 13 -8.61 13.89 13.41
N ASP A 14 -8.50 14.45 14.61
CA ASP A 14 -8.42 13.68 15.85
C ASP A 14 -9.71 12.88 16.09
N ARG A 15 -10.87 13.46 15.73
CA ARG A 15 -12.16 12.76 15.84
C ARG A 15 -12.29 11.66 14.79
N LEU A 16 -11.78 11.89 13.58
CA LEU A 16 -11.75 10.89 12.51
C LEU A 16 -10.88 9.69 12.92
N HIS A 17 -9.65 9.93 13.41
CA HIS A 17 -8.76 8.88 13.90
C HIS A 17 -9.44 8.03 14.97
N ARG A 18 -9.93 8.65 16.07
CA ARG A 18 -10.62 7.91 17.13
C ARG A 18 -11.83 7.11 16.66
N ARG A 19 -12.52 7.58 15.61
CA ARG A 19 -13.67 6.88 15.04
C ARG A 19 -13.23 5.70 14.18
N LEU A 20 -12.13 5.84 13.44
CA LEU A 20 -11.53 4.77 12.67
C LEU A 20 -10.95 3.71 13.60
N ASP A 21 -10.23 4.08 14.65
CA ASP A 21 -9.70 3.14 15.65
C ASP A 21 -10.82 2.24 16.21
N ARG A 22 -11.92 2.85 16.66
CA ARG A 22 -13.09 2.10 17.17
C ARG A 22 -13.74 1.22 16.11
N ARG A 23 -13.69 1.61 14.84
CA ARG A 23 -14.31 0.85 13.76
C ARG A 23 -13.43 -0.31 13.29
N LEU A 24 -12.13 -0.11 13.28
CA LEU A 24 -11.13 -1.12 12.91
C LEU A 24 -10.87 -2.11 14.04
N GLY A 25 -11.17 -1.72 15.29
CA GLY A 25 -10.85 -2.53 16.47
C GLY A 25 -9.36 -2.48 16.85
N MET A 26 -8.58 -1.64 16.18
CA MET A 26 -7.15 -1.42 16.40
C MET A 26 -6.78 0.02 16.01
N PRO A 27 -5.67 0.57 16.54
CA PRO A 27 -5.19 1.89 16.14
C PRO A 27 -5.04 2.01 14.63
N LEU A 28 -5.55 3.09 14.04
CA LEU A 28 -5.47 3.36 12.60
C LEU A 28 -4.02 3.34 12.11
N LEU A 29 -3.08 3.86 12.90
CA LEU A 29 -1.67 3.87 12.53
C LEU A 29 -1.05 2.47 12.50
N ASP A 30 -1.66 1.47 13.13
CA ASP A 30 -1.21 0.08 13.03
C ASP A 30 -1.61 -0.55 11.68
N THR A 31 -2.44 0.13 10.87
CA THR A 31 -2.69 -0.25 9.47
C THR A 31 -1.64 0.29 8.50
N ASP A 32 -0.73 1.15 8.97
CA ASP A 32 0.34 1.70 8.14
C ASP A 32 1.39 0.62 7.87
N ILE A 33 1.48 0.19 6.61
CA ILE A 33 2.39 -0.87 6.17
C ILE A 33 3.85 -0.42 6.34
N THR A 34 4.15 0.86 6.11
CA THR A 34 5.49 1.42 6.28
C THR A 34 5.89 1.42 7.75
N ALA A 35 4.97 1.76 8.66
CA ALA A 35 5.22 1.67 10.10
C ALA A 35 5.38 0.20 10.58
N SER A 36 4.62 -0.71 9.95
CA SER A 36 4.68 -2.14 10.25
C SER A 36 6.00 -2.79 9.85
N ALA A 37 6.75 -2.18 8.93
CA ALA A 37 8.05 -2.67 8.49
C ALA A 37 9.06 -2.88 9.63
N ALA A 38 8.99 -2.07 10.69
CA ALA A 38 9.83 -2.23 11.89
C ALA A 38 9.65 -3.59 12.60
N HIS A 39 8.51 -4.25 12.38
CA HIS A 39 8.17 -5.54 12.96
C HIS A 39 8.21 -6.68 11.93
N ALA A 40 8.60 -6.40 10.69
CA ALA A 40 8.60 -7.39 9.61
C ALA A 40 9.60 -8.52 9.85
N GLY A 41 10.74 -8.22 10.47
CA GLY A 41 11.85 -9.15 10.61
C GLY A 41 12.44 -9.49 9.24
N ASP A 42 12.53 -10.78 8.95
CA ASP A 42 13.01 -11.38 7.70
C ASP A 42 11.88 -11.70 6.70
N ARG A 43 10.63 -11.33 7.02
CA ARG A 43 9.48 -11.64 6.16
C ARG A 43 9.60 -10.96 4.80
N PRO A 44 9.62 -11.72 3.69
CA PRO A 44 9.67 -11.13 2.36
C PRO A 44 8.36 -10.40 2.05
N LEU A 45 8.44 -9.35 1.24
CA LEU A 45 7.28 -8.61 0.75
C LEU A 45 7.38 -8.42 -0.76
N LEU A 46 6.30 -8.74 -1.47
CA LEU A 46 6.14 -8.34 -2.86
C LEU A 46 5.11 -7.22 -2.96
N LEU A 47 5.54 -6.08 -3.51
CA LEU A 47 4.67 -4.99 -3.94
C LEU A 47 4.55 -5.05 -5.45
N ILE A 48 3.34 -4.93 -5.98
CA ILE A 48 3.10 -4.83 -7.43
C ILE A 48 2.29 -3.56 -7.67
N HIS A 49 2.80 -2.63 -8.48
CA HIS A 49 2.16 -1.34 -8.70
C HIS A 49 2.45 -0.81 -10.10
N ASP A 50 1.42 -0.30 -10.77
CA ASP A 50 1.56 0.51 -11.98
C ASP A 50 1.76 1.99 -11.63
N PRO A 51 2.78 2.68 -12.15
CA PRO A 51 2.97 4.11 -11.90
C PRO A 51 1.82 4.99 -12.41
N ASP A 52 1.00 4.51 -13.36
CA ASP A 52 -0.14 5.24 -13.91
C ASP A 52 -1.43 5.09 -13.07
N ASP A 53 -1.39 4.46 -11.89
CA ASP A 53 -2.53 4.38 -10.97
C ASP A 53 -2.87 5.79 -10.40
N PRO A 54 -4.03 6.38 -10.74
CA PRO A 54 -4.41 7.68 -10.22
C PRO A 54 -5.03 7.62 -8.81
N ASP A 55 -5.47 6.44 -8.37
CA ASP A 55 -6.19 6.23 -7.12
C ASP A 55 -5.20 5.96 -5.96
N SER A 56 -4.04 5.38 -6.27
CA SER A 56 -2.96 5.11 -5.31
C SER A 56 -1.62 5.68 -5.82
N PRO A 57 -0.98 6.63 -5.13
CA PRO A 57 0.30 7.15 -5.55
C PRO A 57 1.40 6.08 -5.56
N TYR A 58 2.14 5.97 -6.67
CA TYR A 58 3.29 5.07 -6.78
C TYR A 58 4.34 5.30 -5.68
N SER A 59 4.50 6.55 -5.22
CA SER A 59 5.42 6.91 -4.15
C SER A 59 5.17 6.14 -2.85
N SER A 60 3.91 5.83 -2.53
CA SER A 60 3.57 5.04 -1.34
C SER A 60 4.16 3.63 -1.41
N SER A 61 4.19 2.99 -2.59
CA SER A 61 4.86 1.70 -2.75
C SER A 61 6.38 1.82 -2.67
N THR A 62 6.97 2.90 -3.17
CA THR A 62 8.42 3.12 -3.03
C THR A 62 8.83 3.36 -1.57
N GLU A 63 7.99 4.05 -0.79
CA GLU A 63 8.21 4.26 0.65
C GLU A 63 8.16 2.95 1.43
N ILE A 64 7.16 2.09 1.14
CA ILE A 64 7.07 0.75 1.75
C ILE A 64 8.29 -0.10 1.37
N ALA A 65 8.67 -0.12 0.09
CA ALA A 65 9.83 -0.90 -0.37
C ALA A 65 11.14 -0.47 0.29
N ALA A 66 11.29 0.84 0.56
CA ALA A 66 12.47 1.38 1.24
C ALA A 66 12.50 1.04 2.73
N ALA A 67 11.33 0.96 3.38
CA ALA A 67 11.24 0.68 4.81
C ALA A 67 11.26 -0.82 5.13
N TRP A 68 10.75 -1.68 4.24
CA TRP A 68 10.52 -3.09 4.50
C TRP A 68 11.71 -3.98 4.08
N PRO A 69 12.37 -4.68 5.03
CA PRO A 69 13.48 -5.58 4.72
C PRO A 69 13.08 -6.69 3.74
N HIS A 70 13.90 -6.94 2.72
CA HIS A 70 13.61 -7.95 1.68
C HIS A 70 12.33 -7.68 0.87
N ALA A 71 11.88 -6.43 0.80
CA ALA A 71 10.83 -6.06 -0.14
C ALA A 71 11.34 -6.04 -1.59
N ARG A 72 10.49 -6.51 -2.50
CA ARG A 72 10.63 -6.36 -3.95
C ARG A 72 9.45 -5.56 -4.48
N LEU A 73 9.74 -4.51 -5.25
CA LEU A 73 8.74 -3.72 -5.96
C LEU A 73 8.74 -4.10 -7.44
N GLU A 74 7.65 -4.70 -7.89
CA GLU A 74 7.38 -5.05 -9.29
C GLU A 74 6.56 -3.92 -9.94
N THR A 75 7.22 -3.14 -10.79
CA THR A 75 6.57 -2.06 -11.54
C THR A 75 5.87 -2.61 -12.78
N THR A 76 4.54 -2.51 -12.84
CA THR A 76 3.80 -2.84 -14.07
C THR A 76 3.72 -1.64 -15.01
N LYS A 77 3.37 -1.90 -16.27
CA LYS A 77 3.12 -0.86 -17.28
C LYS A 77 1.95 -1.29 -18.17
N GLY A 78 1.31 -0.30 -18.80
CA GLY A 78 0.30 -0.55 -19.84
C GLY A 78 -1.11 -0.80 -19.31
N LEU A 79 -1.38 -0.58 -18.02
CA LEU A 79 -2.73 -0.64 -17.46
C LEU A 79 -3.50 0.69 -17.62
N GLY A 80 -2.76 1.80 -17.78
CA GLY A 80 -3.27 3.16 -17.98
C GLY A 80 -4.09 3.65 -16.78
N ARG A 81 -4.95 4.67 -17.00
CA ARG A 81 -5.72 5.34 -15.94
C ARG A 81 -6.63 4.47 -15.06
N LEU A 82 -6.81 3.20 -15.40
CA LEU A 82 -7.61 2.24 -14.61
C LEU A 82 -6.71 1.17 -13.98
N ALA A 83 -5.42 1.46 -13.81
CA ALA A 83 -4.44 0.50 -13.30
C ALA A 83 -4.86 -0.12 -11.97
N HIS A 84 -5.38 0.70 -11.06
CA HIS A 84 -5.93 0.27 -9.78
C HIS A 84 -6.83 -0.96 -9.88
N TYR A 85 -7.74 -0.95 -10.87
CA TYR A 85 -8.74 -2.00 -11.05
C TYR A 85 -8.27 -3.12 -11.98
N ARG A 86 -7.32 -2.82 -12.89
CA ARG A 86 -6.86 -3.76 -13.92
C ARG A 86 -5.70 -4.64 -13.46
N ILE A 87 -4.99 -4.26 -12.41
CA ILE A 87 -3.82 -5.00 -11.92
C ILE A 87 -4.14 -6.47 -11.58
N LEU A 88 -5.34 -6.75 -11.05
CA LEU A 88 -5.83 -8.11 -10.76
C LEU A 88 -6.13 -8.95 -12.00
N ARG A 89 -6.11 -8.35 -13.19
CA ARG A 89 -6.26 -9.03 -14.50
C ARG A 89 -4.99 -8.95 -15.33
N HIS A 90 -3.94 -8.32 -14.80
CA HIS A 90 -2.68 -8.14 -15.49
C HIS A 90 -1.85 -9.42 -15.37
N ARG A 91 -1.72 -10.17 -16.47
CA ARG A 91 -1.06 -11.47 -16.46
C ARG A 91 0.35 -11.45 -15.85
N PRO A 92 1.24 -10.50 -16.18
CA PRO A 92 2.54 -10.40 -15.50
C PRO A 92 2.45 -10.17 -13.98
N ALA A 93 1.48 -9.37 -13.50
CA ALA A 93 1.29 -9.16 -12.07
C ALA A 93 0.83 -10.44 -11.36
N ILE A 94 -0.11 -11.16 -11.98
CA ILE A 94 -0.61 -12.44 -11.44
C ILE A 94 0.54 -13.46 -11.38
N THR A 95 1.31 -13.59 -12.45
CA THR A 95 2.48 -14.47 -12.49
C THR A 95 3.49 -14.11 -11.40
N ALA A 96 3.86 -12.82 -11.26
CA ALA A 96 4.77 -12.38 -10.21
C ALA A 96 4.26 -12.73 -8.80
N GLY A 97 2.96 -12.61 -8.55
CA GLY A 97 2.34 -12.99 -7.29
C GLY A 97 2.39 -14.50 -7.03
N VAL A 98 2.06 -15.31 -8.04
CA VAL A 98 2.10 -16.79 -7.95
C VAL A 98 3.54 -17.28 -7.74
N ASP A 99 4.50 -16.74 -8.48
CA ASP A 99 5.92 -17.11 -8.35
C ASP A 99 6.46 -16.78 -6.96
N PHE A 100 6.06 -15.62 -6.41
CA PHE A 100 6.48 -15.18 -5.09
C PHE A 100 5.98 -16.09 -3.96
N ILE A 101 4.73 -16.56 -4.03
CA ILE A 101 4.19 -17.49 -3.01
C ILE A 101 4.63 -18.94 -3.25
N GLY A 102 4.99 -19.30 -4.48
CA GLY A 102 5.42 -20.64 -4.86
C GLY A 102 6.91 -20.91 -4.65
N THR A 103 7.68 -19.88 -4.27
CA THR A 103 9.10 -20.04 -3.92
C THR A 103 9.20 -20.69 -2.52
N PRO A 104 9.86 -21.86 -2.36
CA PRO A 104 10.03 -22.53 -1.07
C PRO A 104 10.80 -21.71 -0.03
#